data_AF-A0A9D8A1A6-F1
#
_entry.id   AF-A0A9D8A1A6-F1
#
_cell.length_a   1.000
_cell.length_b   1.000
_cell.length_c   1.000
_cell.angle_alpha   90.00
_cell.angle_beta   90.00
_cell.angle_gamma   90.00
#
_symmetry.space_group_name_H-M   'P 1'
#
loop_
_entity.id
_entity.type
_entity.pdbx_description
1 polymer ?
#
loop_
_entity_poly.entity_id
_entity_poly.type
_entity_poly.pdbx_seq_one_letter_code
_entity_poly.pdbx_strand_id
1 'polypeptide(L)'
;MEFSHSFHHDIQSYESTLFKHLSLQDSLILITVCAANIEEKCCRNDVKRITDLAQSHPLFKEEPKVTTKRINWFSNMMINKDCGNAIDFAVRTLTPELKETVFDWAVEIIISKNRLTKEKRSFLEKLLMKLSIDKNAAERVIEGNILEPDEASTREG
;
A
#
# COMPACT_ATOMS: atom_id res chain seq x y z
N MET A 1 -8.12 -22.36 -33.33
CA MET A 1 -8.40 -21.48 -32.17
C MET A 1 -7.07 -20.83 -31.77
N GLU A 2 -6.75 -19.67 -32.33
CA GLU A 2 -5.52 -18.91 -32.02
C GLU A 2 -5.90 -17.47 -31.63
N PHE A 3 -6.68 -17.33 -30.56
CA PHE A 3 -7.07 -16.02 -30.04
C PHE A 3 -6.49 -15.71 -28.65
N SER A 4 -5.73 -16.62 -28.01
CA SER A 4 -5.26 -16.38 -26.64
C SER A 4 -3.92 -15.63 -26.54
N HIS A 5 -3.04 -15.69 -27.55
CA HIS A 5 -1.71 -15.10 -27.43
C HIS A 5 -1.65 -13.58 -27.67
N SER A 6 -2.51 -13.02 -28.53
CA SER A 6 -2.54 -11.56 -28.76
C SER A 6 -3.10 -10.79 -27.57
N PHE A 7 -4.19 -11.26 -26.94
CA PHE A 7 -4.84 -10.54 -25.84
C PHE A 7 -3.97 -10.43 -24.58
N HIS A 8 -3.16 -11.46 -24.26
CA HIS A 8 -2.29 -11.40 -23.08
C HIS A 8 -1.13 -10.43 -23.24
N HIS A 9 -0.58 -10.32 -24.45
CA HIS A 9 0.49 -9.38 -24.76
C HIS A 9 -0.01 -7.93 -24.73
N ASP A 10 -1.23 -7.68 -25.22
CA ASP A 10 -1.82 -6.33 -25.24
C ASP A 10 -2.18 -5.83 -23.83
N ILE A 11 -2.65 -6.72 -22.93
CA ILE A 11 -2.92 -6.39 -21.53
C ILE A 11 -1.63 -6.10 -20.76
N GLN A 12 -0.58 -6.92 -20.93
CA GLN A 12 0.73 -6.66 -20.31
C GLN A 12 1.36 -5.37 -20.82
N SER A 13 1.24 -5.09 -22.12
CA SER A 13 1.70 -3.85 -22.72
C SER A 13 0.99 -2.63 -22.12
N TYR A 14 -0.34 -2.69 -21.99
CA TYR A 14 -1.15 -1.62 -21.40
C TYR A 14 -0.89 -1.39 -19.90
N GLU A 15 -0.73 -2.46 -19.11
CA GLU A 15 -0.38 -2.32 -17.70
C GLU A 15 1.04 -1.76 -17.52
N SER A 16 1.98 -2.18 -18.36
CA SER A 16 3.34 -1.66 -18.33
C SER A 16 3.40 -0.17 -18.66
N THR A 17 2.59 0.33 -19.61
CA THR A 17 2.56 1.76 -19.95
C THR A 17 1.89 2.59 -18.86
N LEU A 18 0.87 2.04 -18.22
CA LEU A 18 0.10 2.72 -17.17
C LEU A 18 0.92 2.92 -15.88
N PHE A 19 1.80 1.95 -15.54
CA PHE A 19 2.69 2.06 -14.38
C PHE A 19 4.10 2.59 -14.70
N LYS A 20 4.46 2.79 -15.98
CA LYS A 20 5.77 3.34 -16.39
C LYS A 20 5.99 4.80 -15.99
N HIS A 21 4.92 5.53 -15.67
CA HIS A 21 4.97 6.97 -15.38
C HIS A 21 4.41 7.32 -14.00
N LEU A 22 4.56 6.43 -13.01
CA LEU A 22 4.17 6.74 -11.64
C LEU A 22 5.05 7.86 -11.07
N SER A 23 4.43 8.90 -10.52
CA SER A 23 5.14 9.84 -9.66
C SER A 23 5.51 9.19 -8.31
N LEU A 24 6.34 9.88 -7.53
CA LEU A 24 6.63 9.48 -6.14
C LEU A 24 5.35 9.38 -5.31
N GLN A 25 4.46 10.37 -5.44
CA GLN A 25 3.16 10.37 -4.76
C GLN A 25 2.29 9.18 -5.20
N ASP A 26 2.24 8.90 -6.50
CA ASP A 26 1.48 7.77 -7.04
C ASP A 26 1.98 6.44 -6.50
N SER A 27 3.30 6.29 -6.38
CA SER A 27 3.93 5.06 -5.90
C SER A 27 3.66 4.83 -4.41
N LEU A 28 3.72 5.89 -3.60
CA LEU A 28 3.35 5.83 -2.18
C LEU A 28 1.88 5.41 -2.02
N ILE A 29 0.97 6.06 -2.75
CA ILE A 29 -0.47 5.77 -2.67
C ILE A 29 -0.78 4.36 -3.17
N LEU A 30 -0.21 3.93 -4.29
CA LEU A 30 -0.48 2.63 -4.90
C LEU A 30 -0.10 1.48 -3.96
N ILE A 31 1.10 1.51 -3.37
CA ILE A 31 1.54 0.47 -2.43
C ILE A 31 0.62 0.45 -1.19
N THR A 32 0.25 1.63 -0.68
CA THR A 32 -0.63 1.75 0.50
C THR A 32 -2.05 1.24 0.21
N VAL A 33 -2.59 1.50 -1.00
CA VAL A 33 -3.87 0.93 -1.46
C VAL A 33 -3.79 -0.58 -1.57
N CYS A 34 -2.67 -1.11 -2.05
CA CYS A 34 -2.44 -2.56 -2.09
C CYS A 34 -2.41 -3.19 -0.69
N ALA A 35 -1.83 -2.51 0.29
CA ALA A 35 -1.87 -2.94 1.69
C ALA A 35 -3.30 -2.95 2.26
N ALA A 36 -4.11 -1.92 1.94
CA ALA A 36 -5.51 -1.85 2.34
C ALA A 36 -6.39 -2.96 1.72
N ASN A 37 -6.02 -3.43 0.52
CA ASN A 37 -6.80 -4.39 -0.25
C ASN A 37 -6.57 -5.87 0.11
N ILE A 38 -5.72 -6.18 1.09
CA ILE A 38 -5.37 -7.57 1.43
C ILE A 38 -6.61 -8.37 1.86
N GLU A 39 -7.42 -7.82 2.75
CA GLU A 39 -8.58 -8.52 3.31
C GLU A 39 -9.90 -8.14 2.63
N GLU A 40 -9.97 -6.92 2.12
CA GLU A 40 -11.14 -6.38 1.44
C GLU A 40 -10.75 -6.03 0.02
N LYS A 41 -11.46 -6.54 -1.00
CA LYS A 41 -11.16 -6.23 -2.42
C LYS A 41 -11.26 -4.74 -2.77
N CYS A 42 -11.61 -3.88 -1.82
CA CYS A 42 -11.73 -2.44 -2.00
C CYS A 42 -11.35 -1.71 -0.72
N CYS A 43 -10.46 -0.72 -0.83
CA CYS A 43 -9.95 0.07 0.29
C CYS A 43 -10.93 1.14 0.80
N ARG A 44 -12.25 1.00 0.57
CA ARG A 44 -13.27 2.03 0.92
C ARG A 44 -13.15 2.49 2.37
N ASN A 45 -12.90 1.56 3.28
CA ASN A 45 -12.78 1.83 4.70
C ASN A 45 -11.47 2.55 5.06
N ASP A 46 -10.45 2.45 4.21
CA ASP A 46 -9.12 3.03 4.45
C ASP A 46 -8.87 4.34 3.69
N VAL A 47 -9.76 4.74 2.76
CA VAL A 47 -9.56 5.95 1.95
C VAL A 47 -9.24 7.17 2.80
N LYS A 48 -9.99 7.37 3.91
CA LYS A 48 -9.74 8.47 4.83
C LYS A 48 -8.36 8.37 5.49
N ARG A 49 -8.00 7.20 6.02
CA ARG A 49 -6.71 6.99 6.70
C ARG A 49 -5.52 7.18 5.75
N ILE A 50 -5.61 6.65 4.53
CA ILE A 50 -4.59 6.84 3.49
C ILE A 50 -4.49 8.33 3.10
N THR A 51 -5.62 9.04 3.05
CA THR A 51 -5.63 10.48 2.76
C THR A 51 -4.97 11.26 3.91
N ASP A 52 -5.29 10.95 5.16
CA ASP A 52 -4.73 11.61 6.34
C ASP A 52 -3.20 11.38 6.39
N LEU A 53 -2.72 10.15 6.13
CA LEU A 53 -1.30 9.84 6.01
C LEU A 53 -0.61 10.66 4.92
N ALA A 54 -1.19 10.69 3.73
CA ALA A 54 -0.65 11.44 2.61
C ALA A 54 -0.56 12.94 2.93
N GLN A 55 -1.62 13.52 3.48
CA GLN A 55 -1.69 14.95 3.81
C GLN A 55 -0.76 15.37 4.94
N SER A 56 -0.33 14.43 5.79
CA SER A 56 0.70 14.68 6.80
C SER A 56 2.13 14.75 6.22
N HIS A 57 2.32 14.28 4.97
CA HIS A 57 3.64 14.11 4.38
C HIS A 57 4.03 15.29 3.46
N PRO A 58 5.26 15.85 3.55
CA PRO A 58 5.67 17.04 2.80
C PRO A 58 5.56 16.96 1.27
N LEU A 59 5.54 15.74 0.72
CA LEU A 59 5.34 15.52 -0.72
C LEU A 59 3.93 15.87 -1.19
N PHE A 60 2.91 15.82 -0.33
CA PHE A 60 1.52 16.05 -0.71
C PHE A 60 1.08 17.46 -0.30
N LYS A 61 1.31 18.43 -1.18
CA LYS A 61 0.86 19.83 -1.02
C LYS A 61 -0.47 20.11 -1.72
N GLU A 62 -1.07 19.08 -2.32
CA GLU A 62 -2.33 19.15 -3.04
C GLU A 62 -3.52 19.04 -2.09
N GLU A 63 -4.66 19.59 -2.48
CA GLU A 63 -5.92 19.46 -1.75
C GLU A 63 -6.28 17.98 -1.48
N PRO A 64 -6.80 17.63 -0.29
CA PRO A 64 -7.14 16.24 0.08
C PRO A 64 -8.03 15.52 -0.94
N LYS A 65 -8.90 16.27 -1.63
CA LYS A 65 -9.79 15.74 -2.69
C LYS A 65 -9.00 15.21 -3.90
N VAL A 66 -7.83 15.76 -4.21
CA VAL A 66 -6.97 15.28 -5.31
C VAL A 66 -6.37 13.94 -4.92
N THR A 67 -5.81 13.83 -3.71
CA THR A 67 -5.29 12.57 -3.17
C THR A 67 -6.38 11.50 -3.09
N THR A 68 -7.58 11.86 -2.62
CA THR A 68 -8.74 10.94 -2.56
C THR A 68 -9.11 10.40 -3.94
N LYS A 69 -9.10 11.25 -4.98
CA LYS A 69 -9.35 10.80 -6.37
C LYS A 69 -8.30 9.79 -6.83
N ARG A 70 -7.03 10.03 -6.53
CA ARG A 70 -5.92 9.13 -6.85
C ARG A 70 -6.07 7.78 -6.13
N ILE A 71 -6.40 7.78 -4.84
CA ILE A 71 -6.69 6.57 -4.05
C ILE A 71 -7.82 5.76 -4.69
N ASN A 72 -8.95 6.41 -5.01
CA ASN A 72 -10.09 5.73 -5.62
C ASN A 72 -9.76 5.15 -6.99
N TRP A 73 -8.95 5.86 -7.80
CA TRP A 73 -8.50 5.37 -9.09
C TRP A 73 -7.69 4.08 -8.95
N PHE A 74 -6.69 4.07 -8.06
CA PHE A 74 -5.91 2.86 -7.78
C PHE A 74 -6.76 1.74 -7.17
N SER A 75 -7.65 2.04 -6.23
CA SER A 75 -8.54 1.03 -5.66
C SER A 75 -9.38 0.33 -6.72
N ASN A 76 -9.94 1.10 -7.66
CA ASN A 76 -10.75 0.55 -8.75
C ASN A 76 -9.90 -0.27 -9.73
N MET A 77 -8.66 0.14 -10.00
CA MET A 77 -7.76 -0.64 -10.85
C MET A 77 -7.35 -1.97 -10.22
N MET A 78 -7.16 -2.00 -8.90
CA MET A 78 -6.66 -3.16 -8.18
C MET A 78 -7.76 -4.12 -7.70
N ILE A 79 -9.03 -3.76 -7.86
CA ILE A 79 -10.19 -4.55 -7.34
C ILE A 79 -10.21 -6.02 -7.78
N ASN A 80 -9.66 -6.32 -8.97
CA ASN A 80 -9.61 -7.66 -9.56
C ASN A 80 -8.19 -8.06 -10.02
N LYS A 81 -7.15 -7.34 -9.57
CA LYS A 81 -5.77 -7.56 -10.03
C LYS A 81 -4.85 -7.90 -8.88
N ASP A 82 -3.84 -8.72 -9.16
CA ASP A 82 -2.74 -8.93 -8.22
C ASP A 82 -1.90 -7.64 -8.10
N CYS A 83 -1.66 -7.21 -6.86
CA CYS A 83 -0.82 -6.07 -6.53
C CYS A 83 0.67 -6.30 -6.80
N GLY A 84 1.12 -7.54 -6.97
CA GLY A 84 2.53 -7.88 -7.14
C GLY A 84 3.27 -7.05 -8.18
N ASN A 85 2.74 -7.00 -9.42
CA ASN A 85 3.36 -6.26 -10.53
C ASN A 85 3.29 -4.74 -10.34
N ALA A 86 2.17 -4.23 -9.83
CA ALA A 86 1.97 -2.81 -9.59
C ALA A 86 2.95 -2.28 -8.53
N ILE A 87 3.18 -3.06 -7.47
CA ILE A 87 4.20 -2.77 -6.45
C ILE A 87 5.60 -2.77 -7.07
N ASP A 88 5.94 -3.72 -7.94
CA ASP A 88 7.27 -3.76 -8.58
C ASP A 88 7.57 -2.51 -9.41
N PHE A 89 6.57 -1.94 -10.09
CA PHE A 89 6.73 -0.67 -10.79
C PHE A 89 6.85 0.50 -9.81
N ALA A 90 6.00 0.56 -8.78
CA ALA A 90 6.03 1.63 -7.78
C ALA A 90 7.37 1.70 -7.04
N VAL A 91 7.91 0.55 -6.60
CA VAL A 91 9.16 0.48 -5.85
C VAL A 91 10.35 1.07 -6.62
N ARG A 92 10.35 0.93 -7.95
CA ARG A 92 11.45 1.43 -8.80
C ARG A 92 11.53 2.95 -8.86
N THR A 93 10.47 3.67 -8.50
CA THR A 93 10.43 5.14 -8.50
C THR A 93 10.89 5.72 -7.17
N LEU A 94 10.80 4.95 -6.08
CA LEU A 94 11.01 5.43 -4.72
C LEU A 94 12.50 5.56 -4.36
N THR A 95 12.85 6.66 -3.69
CA THR A 95 14.14 6.80 -3.00
C THR A 95 14.16 5.92 -1.75
N PRO A 96 15.34 5.59 -1.18
CA PRO A 96 15.44 4.79 0.04
C PRO A 96 14.54 5.29 1.19
N GLU A 97 14.50 6.60 1.41
CA GLU A 97 13.71 7.23 2.48
C GLU A 97 12.20 7.03 2.25
N LEU A 98 11.77 7.13 0.99
CA LEU A 98 10.36 6.92 0.62
C LEU A 98 9.96 5.45 0.65
N LYS A 99 10.92 4.53 0.49
CA LYS A 99 10.66 3.10 0.69
C LYS A 99 10.38 2.78 2.15
N GLU A 100 11.14 3.36 3.09
CA GLU A 100 10.84 3.24 4.52
C GLU A 100 9.47 3.86 4.85
N THR A 101 9.21 5.07 4.35
CA THR A 101 7.92 5.76 4.55
C THR A 101 6.74 4.93 4.07
N VAL A 102 6.81 4.34 2.88
CA VAL A 102 5.70 3.55 2.34
C VAL A 102 5.51 2.22 3.08
N PHE A 103 6.59 1.68 3.63
CA PHE A 103 6.51 0.49 4.48
C PHE A 103 5.77 0.82 5.77
N ASP A 104 6.09 1.94 6.42
CA ASP A 104 5.40 2.40 7.63
C ASP A 104 3.90 2.60 7.37
N TRP A 105 3.54 3.26 6.28
CA TRP A 105 2.14 3.44 5.88
C TRP A 105 1.43 2.11 5.66
N ALA A 106 2.07 1.16 4.97
CA ALA A 106 1.50 -0.16 4.75
C ALA A 106 1.27 -0.92 6.06
N VAL A 107 2.21 -0.83 7.01
CA VAL A 107 2.09 -1.44 8.34
C VAL A 107 0.93 -0.82 9.12
N GLU A 108 0.83 0.51 9.16
CA GLU A 108 -0.23 1.22 9.88
C GLU A 108 -1.61 0.83 9.35
N ILE A 109 -1.78 0.82 8.02
CA ILE A 109 -3.03 0.41 7.38
C ILE A 109 -3.37 -1.05 7.72
N ILE A 110 -2.41 -1.96 7.67
CA ILE A 110 -2.63 -3.40 7.89
C ILE A 110 -2.98 -3.70 9.35
N ILE A 111 -2.30 -3.08 10.30
CA ILE A 111 -2.46 -3.35 11.74
C ILE A 111 -3.74 -2.72 12.28
N SER A 112 -4.16 -1.59 11.74
CA SER A 112 -5.39 -0.90 12.14
C SER A 112 -6.68 -1.73 12.00
N LYS A 113 -6.64 -2.87 11.29
CA LYS A 113 -7.76 -3.79 11.05
C LYS A 113 -7.73 -5.06 11.93
N ASN A 114 -7.23 -5.01 13.18
CA ASN A 114 -7.02 -6.15 14.10
C ASN A 114 -5.85 -7.09 13.73
N ARG A 115 -5.67 -8.13 14.57
CA ARG A 115 -4.59 -9.15 14.62
C ARG A 115 -3.89 -9.39 13.27
N LEU A 116 -2.57 -9.38 13.33
CA LEU A 116 -1.67 -9.74 12.23
C LEU A 116 -1.89 -11.19 11.79
N THR A 117 -2.74 -11.40 10.80
CA THR A 117 -2.98 -12.72 10.19
C THR A 117 -1.74 -13.19 9.43
N LYS A 118 -1.66 -14.50 9.13
CA LYS A 118 -0.56 -15.06 8.33
C LYS A 118 -0.46 -14.39 6.95
N GLU A 119 -1.61 -14.04 6.36
CA GLU A 119 -1.68 -13.36 5.06
C GLU A 119 -1.11 -11.94 5.14
N LYS A 120 -1.54 -11.14 6.12
CA LYS A 120 -0.99 -9.80 6.39
C LYS A 120 0.52 -9.83 6.63
N ARG A 121 1.01 -10.78 7.44
CA ARG A 121 2.45 -10.97 7.66
C ARG A 121 3.17 -11.33 6.36
N SER A 122 2.64 -12.27 5.58
CA SER A 122 3.23 -12.67 4.30
C SER A 122 3.30 -11.51 3.31
N PHE A 123 2.28 -10.64 3.27
CA PHE A 123 2.32 -9.43 2.46
C PHE A 123 3.43 -8.48 2.91
N LEU A 124 3.52 -8.19 4.21
CA LEU A 124 4.54 -7.29 4.75
C LEU A 124 5.97 -7.81 4.49
N GLU A 125 6.21 -9.12 4.67
CA GLU A 125 7.48 -9.75 4.35
C GLU A 125 7.84 -9.62 2.86
N LYS A 126 6.86 -9.85 1.96
CA LYS A 126 7.05 -9.65 0.52
C LYS A 126 7.32 -8.20 0.17
N LEU A 127 6.61 -7.26 0.79
CA LEU A 127 6.78 -5.83 0.57
C LEU A 127 8.18 -5.39 1.03
N LEU A 128 8.62 -5.83 2.20
CA LEU A 128 9.96 -5.58 2.75
C LEU A 128 11.05 -6.07 1.78
N MET A 129 10.93 -7.30 1.27
CA MET A 129 11.85 -7.85 0.28
C MET A 129 11.88 -6.99 -1.00
N LYS A 130 10.71 -6.59 -1.53
CA LYS A 130 10.62 -5.74 -2.71
C LYS A 130 11.25 -4.37 -2.49
N LEU A 131 11.02 -3.76 -1.33
CA LEU A 131 11.59 -2.47 -0.95
C LEU A 131 13.10 -2.56 -0.65
N SER A 132 13.64 -3.76 -0.43
CA SER A 132 15.03 -3.98 -0.03
C SER A 132 15.39 -3.24 1.27
N ILE A 133 14.45 -3.20 2.21
CA ILE A 133 14.63 -2.61 3.55
C ILE A 133 15.29 -3.65 4.46
N ASP A 134 16.14 -3.21 5.38
CA ASP A 134 16.76 -4.12 6.36
C ASP A 134 15.69 -4.77 7.24
N LYS A 135 15.80 -6.09 7.43
CA LYS A 135 14.81 -6.87 8.16
C LYS A 135 14.67 -6.42 9.62
N ASN A 136 15.76 -6.00 10.28
CA ASN A 136 15.71 -5.54 11.66
C ASN A 136 15.02 -4.18 11.78
N ALA A 137 15.12 -3.33 10.75
CA ALA A 137 14.37 -2.09 10.71
C ALA A 137 12.85 -2.35 10.64
N ALA A 138 12.44 -3.32 9.83
CA ALA A 138 11.04 -3.67 9.67
C ALA A 138 10.43 -4.37 10.91
N GLU A 139 11.19 -5.23 11.60
CA GLU A 139 10.73 -5.85 12.86
C GLU A 139 10.40 -4.78 13.91
N ARG A 140 11.21 -3.71 14.02
CA ARG A 140 10.91 -2.58 14.91
C ARG A 140 9.60 -1.86 14.56
N VAL A 141 9.33 -1.65 13.27
CA VAL A 141 8.09 -0.99 12.82
C VAL A 141 6.87 -1.87 13.12
N ILE A 142 6.98 -3.19 12.88
CA ILE A 142 5.91 -4.14 13.17
C ILE A 142 5.68 -4.25 14.68
N GLU A 143 6.73 -4.36 15.50
CA GLU A 143 6.62 -4.46 16.96
C GLU A 143 6.10 -3.16 17.60
N GLY A 144 6.57 -2.00 17.15
CA GLY A 144 6.10 -0.70 17.63
C GLY A 144 4.62 -0.45 17.40
N ASN A 145 4.04 -1.02 16.33
CA ASN A 145 2.61 -0.92 16.02
C ASN A 145 1.76 -2.05 16.64
N ILE A 146 2.37 -3.13 17.15
CA ILE A 146 1.66 -4.22 17.85
C ILE A 146 1.53 -3.94 19.36
N LEU A 147 2.38 -3.05 19.91
CA LEU A 147 2.51 -2.77 21.35
C LEU A 147 1.76 -1.53 21.84
N GLU A 148 0.73 -1.04 21.16
CA GLU A 148 -0.29 -0.21 21.82
C GLU A 148 -1.46 -1.11 22.28
N PRO A 149 -1.36 -1.77 23.46
CA PRO A 149 -2.55 -2.27 24.12
C PRO A 149 -3.40 -1.06 24.51
N ASP A 150 -4.68 -1.20 24.25
CA ASP A 150 -5.79 -0.38 24.70
C ASP A 150 -5.60 0.09 26.16
N GLU A 151 -4.97 1.26 26.38
CA GLU A 151 -5.05 1.98 27.65
C GLU A 151 -6.42 2.68 27.75
N ALA A 152 -7.48 1.88 27.67
CA ALA A 152 -8.77 2.18 28.25
C ALA A 152 -9.11 1.06 29.24
N SER A 153 -8.20 0.91 30.21
CA SER A 153 -8.49 0.27 31.50
C SER A 153 -9.75 0.91 32.07
N THR A 154 -10.80 0.11 32.16
CA THR A 154 -11.54 -0.14 33.40
C THR A 154 -11.24 0.88 34.49
N ARG A 155 -11.94 2.02 34.46
CA ARG A 155 -12.20 2.74 35.71
C ARG A 155 -13.40 2.08 36.35
N GLU A 156 -13.07 1.20 37.30
CA GLU A 156 -13.97 0.77 38.36
C GLU A 156 -14.58 1.99 39.07
N GLY A 157 -15.84 1.84 39.49
CA GLY A 157 -16.63 2.81 40.24
C GLY A 157 -18.11 2.44 40.21
#